data_AF-A0A0B7HAA5-F1
#
_entry.id   AF-A0A0B7HAA5-F1
#
_cell.length_a   1.000
_cell.length_b   1.000
_cell.length_c   1.000
_cell.angle_alpha   90.00
_cell.angle_beta   90.00
_cell.angle_gamma   90.00
#
_symmetry.space_group_name_H-M   'P 1'
#
loop_
_entity.id
_entity.type
_entity.pdbx_description
1 polymer ?
#
loop_
_entity_poly.entity_id
_entity_poly.type
_entity_poly.pdbx_seq_one_letter_code
_entity_poly.pdbx_strand_id
1 'polypeptide(L)'
;MNVTEFKPEVAENLNYYVYRLIDPRNSKTFYVGKGKGNRVFNHIKTALSFNEKGDDAVSLKYDKIREIQKAKFQVKHIIHRHGMSENTAFEVESALIDAYGEDGELTNLVRGHKSDDFGMMTSEQIEEKYTAEEAVFKHNMILITINNYNHEVDDIYQKVRFSWKLSIKRARKSEYVLAVKNGIIIGVFKPLEWREATRENFPDFDHEVPDRVGFVGERASKEVQNLYLRKRVPKGFSKKGSANPVRYT
;
A
#
# COMPACT_ATOMS: atom_id res chain seq x y z
N MET A 1 -4.47 33.01 -13.45
CA MET A 1 -3.47 32.55 -14.44
C MET A 1 -3.25 31.07 -14.22
N ASN A 2 -3.38 30.24 -15.25
CA ASN A 2 -3.15 28.79 -15.13
C ASN A 2 -1.73 28.49 -15.59
N VAL A 3 -0.88 28.12 -14.64
CA VAL A 3 0.51 27.72 -14.92
C VAL A 3 0.48 26.28 -15.44
N THR A 4 0.97 26.08 -16.66
CA THR A 4 1.08 24.77 -17.33
C THR A 4 2.53 24.31 -17.50
N GLU A 5 3.47 25.19 -17.14
CA GLU A 5 4.91 24.95 -17.17
C GLU A 5 5.61 25.94 -16.23
N PHE A 6 6.66 25.49 -15.54
CA PHE A 6 7.56 26.37 -14.81
C PHE A 6 8.60 26.95 -15.77
N LYS A 7 8.87 28.25 -15.62
CA LYS A 7 10.03 28.88 -16.24
C LYS A 7 11.33 28.22 -15.73
N PRO A 8 12.42 28.25 -16.51
CA PRO A 8 13.71 27.66 -16.09
C PRO A 8 14.17 28.14 -14.70
N GLU A 9 14.09 29.45 -14.45
CA GLU A 9 14.45 30.07 -13.15
C GLU A 9 13.62 29.53 -11.98
N VAL A 10 12.33 29.21 -12.22
CA VAL A 10 11.46 28.63 -11.20
C VAL A 10 11.80 27.16 -11.00
N ALA A 11 12.00 26.41 -12.08
CA ALA A 11 12.35 24.99 -12.04
C ALA A 11 13.69 24.74 -11.30
N GLU A 12 14.66 25.65 -11.45
CA GLU A 12 15.94 25.60 -10.74
C GLU A 12 15.76 25.83 -9.23
N ASN A 13 15.02 26.87 -8.84
CA ASN A 13 14.74 27.16 -7.42
C ASN A 13 13.87 26.09 -6.74
N LEU A 14 13.04 25.38 -7.49
CA LEU A 14 12.19 24.32 -6.94
C LEU A 14 12.96 23.09 -6.47
N ASN A 15 14.16 22.81 -7.02
CA ASN A 15 14.89 21.55 -6.79
C ASN A 15 13.93 20.33 -6.85
N TYR A 16 13.95 19.44 -5.84
CA TYR A 16 12.88 18.48 -5.64
C TYR A 16 11.74 19.10 -4.83
N TYR A 17 10.53 18.74 -5.21
CA TYR A 17 9.30 19.23 -4.58
C TYR A 17 8.27 18.11 -4.49
N VAL A 18 7.28 18.29 -3.61
CA VAL A 18 6.14 17.38 -3.46
C VAL A 18 4.86 18.13 -3.75
N TYR A 19 3.97 17.51 -4.51
CA TYR A 19 2.74 18.11 -5.00
C TYR A 19 1.53 17.19 -4.86
N ARG A 20 0.35 17.80 -4.92
CA ARG A 20 -0.95 17.13 -5.05
C ARG A 20 -1.64 17.52 -6.34
N LEU A 21 -2.40 16.57 -6.89
CA LEU A 21 -3.42 16.82 -7.90
C LEU A 21 -4.80 16.76 -7.24
N ILE A 22 -5.62 17.78 -7.48
CA ILE A 22 -6.93 17.94 -6.87
C ILE A 22 -7.99 17.97 -7.96
N ASP A 23 -9.08 17.23 -7.74
CA ASP A 23 -10.28 17.31 -8.55
C ASP A 23 -11.07 18.55 -8.12
N PRO A 24 -11.18 19.59 -8.98
CA PRO A 24 -11.85 20.83 -8.61
C PRO A 24 -13.37 20.68 -8.41
N ARG A 25 -13.97 19.56 -8.84
CA ARG A 25 -15.42 19.31 -8.73
C ARG A 25 -15.85 18.99 -7.30
N ASN A 26 -14.97 18.36 -6.53
CA ASN A 26 -15.22 17.97 -5.13
C ASN A 26 -14.14 18.47 -4.16
N SER A 27 -13.08 19.13 -4.66
CA SER A 27 -11.92 19.61 -3.90
C SER A 27 -11.09 18.51 -3.22
N LYS A 28 -11.22 17.26 -3.66
CA LYS A 28 -10.53 16.12 -3.06
C LYS A 28 -9.22 15.82 -3.77
N THR A 29 -8.27 15.31 -3.01
CA THR A 29 -6.95 14.92 -3.52
C THR A 29 -7.07 13.54 -4.15
N PHE A 30 -6.68 13.42 -5.42
CA PHE A 30 -6.66 12.12 -6.08
C PHE A 30 -5.25 11.62 -6.40
N TYR A 31 -4.21 12.43 -6.18
CA TYR A 31 -2.83 12.02 -6.40
C TYR A 31 -1.86 12.86 -5.57
N VAL A 32 -0.84 12.20 -5.00
CA VAL A 32 0.33 12.81 -4.37
C VAL A 32 1.56 12.35 -5.14
N GLY A 33 2.51 13.25 -5.41
CA GLY A 33 3.75 12.86 -6.08
C GLY A 33 4.92 13.77 -5.77
N LYS A 34 6.14 13.23 -5.85
CA LYS A 34 7.38 14.02 -5.91
C LYS A 34 7.76 14.38 -7.34
N GLY A 35 8.35 15.55 -7.52
CA GLY A 35 8.67 16.14 -8.80
C GLY A 35 10.01 16.87 -8.83
N LYS A 36 10.56 17.02 -10.04
CA LYS A 36 11.64 17.96 -10.39
C LYS A 36 11.29 18.59 -11.74
N GLY A 37 11.60 19.86 -11.93
CA GLY A 37 11.22 20.61 -13.14
C GLY A 37 9.71 20.57 -13.38
N ASN A 38 9.30 20.25 -14.61
CA ASN A 38 7.90 20.30 -15.04
C ASN A 38 7.09 19.02 -14.80
N ARG A 39 7.57 18.12 -13.94
CA ARG A 39 6.95 16.81 -13.68
C ARG A 39 5.47 16.88 -13.28
N VAL A 40 5.08 17.90 -12.51
CA VAL A 40 3.68 18.10 -12.08
C VAL A 40 2.74 18.30 -13.27
N PHE A 41 3.19 18.99 -14.32
CA PHE A 41 2.40 19.27 -15.52
C PHE A 41 2.47 18.14 -16.54
N ASN A 42 3.59 17.42 -16.60
CA ASN A 42 3.78 16.32 -17.55
C ASN A 42 2.69 15.25 -17.41
N HIS A 43 2.15 15.01 -16.21
CA HIS A 43 1.03 14.08 -16.05
C HIS A 43 -0.23 14.47 -16.84
N ILE A 44 -0.54 15.77 -16.93
CA ILE A 44 -1.67 16.24 -17.74
C ILE A 44 -1.35 16.09 -19.22
N LYS A 45 -0.14 16.49 -19.64
CA LYS A 45 0.29 16.37 -21.05
C LYS A 45 0.24 14.91 -21.52
N THR A 46 0.74 13.98 -20.72
CA THR A 46 0.71 12.54 -21.00
C THR A 46 -0.72 11.98 -21.03
N ALA A 47 -1.59 12.38 -20.10
CA ALA A 47 -2.98 11.92 -20.11
C ALA A 47 -3.75 12.33 -21.38
N LEU A 48 -3.35 13.43 -22.02
CA LEU A 48 -3.95 13.98 -23.24
C LEU A 48 -3.32 13.44 -24.53
N SER A 49 -2.06 13.00 -24.49
CA SER A 49 -1.36 12.47 -25.68
C SER A 49 -1.64 10.98 -25.93
N PHE A 50 -2.05 10.23 -24.91
CA PHE A 50 -2.34 8.80 -25.00
C PHE A 50 -3.84 8.53 -24.88
N ASN A 51 -4.46 8.08 -25.97
CA ASN A 51 -5.85 7.60 -26.00
C ASN A 51 -5.98 6.10 -25.64
N GLU A 52 -4.87 5.40 -25.40
CA GLU A 52 -4.86 3.97 -25.10
C GLU A 52 -4.64 3.69 -23.60
N LYS A 53 -5.28 2.63 -23.11
CA LYS A 53 -5.14 2.12 -21.75
C LYS A 53 -3.75 1.45 -21.62
N GLY A 54 -2.79 2.16 -21.03
CA GLY A 54 -1.55 1.56 -20.50
C GLY A 54 -1.77 0.98 -19.10
N ASP A 55 -0.74 0.32 -18.54
CA ASP A 55 -0.73 -0.39 -17.24
C ASP A 55 -1.63 0.20 -16.13
N ASP A 56 -2.27 -0.70 -15.37
CA ASP A 56 -3.51 -0.49 -14.62
C ASP A 56 -3.63 0.77 -13.76
N ALA A 57 -2.54 1.33 -13.22
CA ALA A 57 -2.67 2.56 -12.44
C ALA A 57 -1.70 3.69 -12.77
N VAL A 58 -0.98 3.51 -13.88
CA VAL A 58 -0.81 4.62 -14.81
C VAL A 58 -2.19 4.98 -15.40
N SER A 59 -3.07 3.98 -15.64
CA SER A 59 -4.44 4.17 -16.12
C SER A 59 -5.31 4.97 -15.15
N LEU A 60 -5.50 4.55 -13.88
CA LEU A 60 -6.43 5.19 -12.94
C LEU A 60 -6.22 6.71 -12.77
N LYS A 61 -4.96 7.14 -12.63
CA LYS A 61 -4.62 8.57 -12.54
C LYS A 61 -4.98 9.31 -13.83
N TYR A 62 -4.62 8.76 -14.99
CA TYR A 62 -4.92 9.39 -16.27
C TYR A 62 -6.42 9.37 -16.60
N ASP A 63 -7.14 8.32 -16.19
CA ASP A 63 -8.59 8.23 -16.27
C ASP A 63 -9.24 9.37 -15.47
N LYS A 64 -8.81 9.59 -14.21
CA LYS A 64 -9.31 10.70 -13.39
C LYS A 64 -9.02 12.06 -14.04
N ILE A 65 -7.82 12.26 -14.58
CA ILE A 65 -7.49 13.51 -15.30
C ILE A 65 -8.40 13.70 -16.53
N ARG A 66 -8.64 12.64 -17.32
CA ARG A 66 -9.53 12.68 -18.49
C ARG A 66 -10.98 12.96 -18.10
N GLU A 67 -11.48 12.38 -17.02
CA GLU A 67 -12.83 12.66 -16.49
C GLU A 67 -13.02 14.14 -16.14
N ILE A 68 -12.04 14.72 -15.43
CA ILE A 68 -12.06 16.14 -15.03
C ILE A 68 -12.10 17.04 -16.27
N GLN A 69 -11.28 16.73 -17.28
CA GLN A 69 -11.21 17.47 -18.53
C GLN A 69 -12.50 17.34 -19.36
N LYS A 70 -13.10 16.14 -19.44
CA LYS A 70 -14.40 15.93 -20.10
C LYS A 70 -15.51 16.77 -19.48
N ALA A 71 -15.45 16.98 -18.16
CA ALA A 71 -16.34 17.88 -17.44
C ALA A 71 -16.00 19.37 -17.63
N LYS A 72 -15.04 19.70 -18.52
CA LYS A 72 -14.53 21.06 -18.80
C LYS A 72 -13.87 21.75 -17.61
N PHE A 73 -13.39 20.96 -16.64
CA PHE A 73 -12.60 21.46 -15.51
C PHE A 73 -11.11 21.22 -15.76
N GLN A 74 -10.27 21.97 -15.03
CA GLN A 74 -8.83 21.79 -15.03
C GLN A 74 -8.35 21.28 -13.68
N VAL A 75 -7.51 20.24 -13.70
CA VAL A 75 -6.87 19.69 -12.51
C VAL A 75 -6.10 20.80 -11.79
N LYS A 76 -6.32 20.92 -10.47
CA LYS A 76 -5.59 21.89 -9.64
C LYS A 76 -4.30 21.25 -9.13
N HIS A 77 -3.22 22.02 -9.14
CA HIS A 77 -1.91 21.64 -8.61
C HIS A 77 -1.65 22.40 -7.32
N ILE A 78 -1.21 21.70 -6.27
CA ILE A 78 -0.68 22.34 -5.06
C ILE A 78 0.73 21.80 -4.82
N ILE A 79 1.71 22.72 -4.75
CA ILE A 79 3.06 22.41 -4.28
C ILE A 79 3.06 22.54 -2.76
N HIS A 80 3.29 21.45 -2.03
CA HIS A 80 3.30 21.44 -0.56
C HIS A 80 4.63 21.90 0.01
N ARG A 81 5.72 21.40 -0.58
CA ARG A 81 7.10 21.69 -0.21
C ARG A 81 7.97 21.69 -1.46
N HIS A 82 8.97 22.55 -1.51
CA HIS A 82 9.93 22.66 -2.61
C HIS A 82 11.31 23.07 -2.06
N GLY A 83 12.33 23.09 -2.92
CA GLY A 83 13.70 23.42 -2.53
C GLY A 83 14.41 22.28 -1.80
N MET A 84 13.89 21.06 -1.88
CA MET A 84 14.36 19.93 -1.07
C MET A 84 15.37 19.06 -1.80
N SER A 85 16.09 18.25 -1.03
CA SER A 85 16.79 17.07 -1.56
C SER A 85 15.79 16.00 -2.00
N GLU A 86 16.22 15.07 -2.86
CA GLU A 86 15.37 13.95 -3.28
C GLU A 86 14.92 13.09 -2.08
N ASN A 87 15.84 12.78 -1.15
CA ASN A 87 15.55 11.98 0.03
C ASN A 87 14.52 12.65 0.94
N THR A 88 14.61 13.97 1.13
CA THR A 88 13.61 14.72 1.91
C THR A 88 12.26 14.74 1.19
N ALA A 89 12.24 15.00 -0.12
CA ALA A 89 11.00 14.97 -0.90
C ALA A 89 10.30 13.61 -0.84
N PHE A 90 11.08 12.54 -0.76
CA PHE A 90 10.58 11.18 -0.65
C PHE A 90 9.89 10.88 0.70
N GLU A 91 10.47 11.31 1.82
CA GLU A 91 9.83 11.17 3.14
C GLU A 91 8.58 12.06 3.24
N VAL A 92 8.62 13.27 2.69
CA VAL A 92 7.45 14.18 2.63
C VAL A 92 6.33 13.62 1.74
N GLU A 93 6.67 13.06 0.58
CA GLU A 93 5.70 12.37 -0.30
C GLU A 93 5.02 11.22 0.44
N SER A 94 5.80 10.41 1.15
CA SER A 94 5.28 9.26 1.89
C SER A 94 4.30 9.68 2.99
N ALA A 95 4.67 10.69 3.79
CA ALA A 95 3.79 11.22 4.83
C ALA A 95 2.47 11.81 4.27
N LEU A 96 2.52 12.47 3.11
CA LEU A 96 1.31 13.01 2.47
C LEU A 96 0.46 11.92 1.81
N ILE A 97 1.06 10.87 1.26
CA ILE A 97 0.30 9.70 0.78
C ILE A 97 -0.44 9.05 1.95
N ASP A 98 0.21 8.89 3.10
CA ASP A 98 -0.42 8.31 4.28
C ASP A 98 -1.59 9.21 4.76
N ALA A 99 -1.35 10.52 4.88
CA ALA A 99 -2.36 11.48 5.35
C ALA A 99 -3.59 11.63 4.43
N TYR A 100 -3.43 11.51 3.12
CA TYR A 100 -4.55 11.64 2.16
C TYR A 100 -5.06 10.29 1.64
N GLY A 101 -4.37 9.19 1.95
CA GLY A 101 -4.71 7.85 1.46
C GLY A 101 -5.85 7.19 2.23
N GLU A 102 -6.07 7.57 3.49
CA GLU A 102 -7.17 7.03 4.32
C GLU A 102 -8.56 7.42 3.79
N ASP A 103 -8.67 8.56 3.10
CA ASP A 103 -9.93 9.01 2.48
C ASP A 103 -10.32 8.20 1.22
N GLY A 104 -9.50 7.22 0.80
CA GLY A 104 -9.84 6.23 -0.23
C GLY A 104 -9.79 6.72 -1.68
N GLU A 105 -9.34 7.95 -1.94
CA GLU A 105 -9.42 8.57 -3.28
C GLU A 105 -8.08 8.71 -4.01
N LEU A 106 -6.97 8.34 -3.38
CA LEU A 106 -5.66 8.40 -4.05
C LEU A 106 -5.54 7.32 -5.12
N THR A 107 -5.18 7.76 -6.32
CA THR A 107 -4.83 6.91 -7.47
C THR A 107 -3.39 6.40 -7.43
N ASN A 108 -2.66 6.65 -6.34
CA ASN A 108 -1.27 6.20 -6.14
C ASN A 108 -1.19 4.67 -6.12
N LEU A 109 -0.36 4.10 -7.00
CA LEU A 109 -0.13 2.65 -7.10
C LEU A 109 0.60 2.03 -5.91
N VAL A 110 1.54 2.80 -5.38
CA VAL A 110 2.46 2.37 -4.33
C VAL A 110 2.25 3.35 -3.19
N ARG A 111 2.03 2.81 -1.98
CA ARG A 111 2.03 3.63 -0.76
C ARG A 111 3.39 4.31 -0.60
N GLY A 112 3.44 5.30 0.30
CA GLY A 112 4.69 5.91 0.73
C GLY A 112 5.78 4.85 0.96
N HIS A 113 6.98 5.14 0.47
CA HIS A 113 8.09 4.23 0.63
C HIS A 113 8.39 4.02 2.12
N LYS A 114 8.65 2.77 2.52
CA LYS A 114 8.84 2.36 3.92
C LYS A 114 7.62 2.57 4.83
N SER A 115 6.41 2.66 4.29
CA SER A 115 5.18 2.76 5.09
C SER A 115 5.06 1.66 6.17
N ASP A 116 5.52 0.44 5.90
CA ASP A 116 5.55 -0.63 6.91
C ASP A 116 6.52 -0.34 8.09
N ASP A 117 7.60 0.41 7.82
CA ASP A 117 8.63 0.74 8.81
C ASP A 117 8.33 2.06 9.54
N PHE A 118 7.89 3.09 8.81
CA PHE A 118 7.79 4.48 9.29
C PHE A 118 6.46 5.17 8.92
N GLY A 119 5.49 4.43 8.39
CA GLY A 119 4.17 4.99 8.09
C GLY A 119 3.37 5.34 9.33
N MET A 120 2.12 5.78 9.14
CA MET A 120 1.23 6.17 10.23
C MET A 120 1.04 5.08 11.28
N MET A 121 1.30 5.43 12.54
CA MET A 121 1.10 4.59 13.73
C MET A 121 0.68 5.46 14.91
N THR A 122 -0.12 4.91 15.83
CA THR A 122 -0.39 5.56 17.12
C THR A 122 0.84 5.49 18.03
N SER A 123 0.86 6.32 19.09
CA SER A 123 1.92 6.27 20.11
C SER A 123 2.09 4.87 20.71
N GLU A 124 0.99 4.16 20.96
CA GLU A 124 0.99 2.82 21.54
C GLU A 124 1.56 1.79 20.56
N GLN A 125 1.26 1.92 19.27
CA GLN A 125 1.82 1.06 18.22
C GLN A 125 3.32 1.30 18.04
N ILE A 126 3.77 2.54 18.17
CA ILE A 126 5.20 2.88 18.15
C ILE A 126 5.90 2.27 19.35
N GLU A 127 5.38 2.48 20.56
CA GLU A 127 5.93 1.90 21.78
C GLU A 127 6.05 0.38 21.66
N GLU A 128 4.98 -0.29 21.24
CA GLU A 128 4.97 -1.73 21.02
C GLU A 128 6.00 -2.14 19.96
N LYS A 129 6.04 -1.47 18.81
CA LYS A 129 6.95 -1.82 17.72
C LYS A 129 8.41 -1.85 18.17
N TYR A 130 8.80 -0.91 19.01
CA TYR A 130 10.18 -0.76 19.46
C TYR A 130 10.49 -1.57 20.73
N THR A 131 9.49 -1.94 21.53
CA THR A 131 9.66 -2.78 22.73
C THR A 131 9.40 -4.27 22.48
N ALA A 132 8.74 -4.65 21.37
CA ALA A 132 8.43 -6.02 21.04
C ALA A 132 9.68 -6.90 20.83
N GLU A 133 9.67 -8.07 21.46
CA GLU A 133 10.68 -9.11 21.26
C GLU A 133 10.64 -9.64 19.82
N GLU A 134 11.80 -10.03 19.28
CA GLU A 134 11.86 -10.68 17.98
C GLU A 134 11.32 -12.11 18.01
N ALA A 135 10.53 -12.47 17.01
CA ALA A 135 9.99 -13.81 16.86
C ALA A 135 11.08 -14.82 16.47
N VAL A 136 11.14 -15.93 17.19
CA VAL A 136 11.96 -17.09 16.83
C VAL A 136 11.05 -18.10 16.13
N PHE A 137 11.17 -18.22 14.81
CA PHE A 137 10.36 -19.13 14.01
C PHE A 137 10.80 -20.58 14.21
N LYS A 138 9.90 -21.39 14.78
CA LYS A 138 10.11 -22.83 15.04
C LYS A 138 9.35 -23.74 14.10
N HIS A 139 8.52 -23.17 13.23
CA HIS A 139 7.63 -23.87 12.31
C HIS A 139 7.85 -23.35 10.90
N ASN A 140 7.40 -24.08 9.89
CA ASN A 140 7.35 -23.58 8.52
C ASN A 140 6.12 -22.67 8.37
N MET A 141 6.32 -21.41 8.05
CA MET A 141 5.26 -20.41 8.10
C MET A 141 5.23 -19.54 6.85
N ILE A 142 4.04 -19.02 6.56
CA ILE A 142 3.85 -17.92 5.60
C ILE A 142 3.59 -16.64 6.38
N LEU A 143 4.36 -15.59 6.14
CA LEU A 143 4.05 -14.26 6.65
C LEU A 143 3.30 -13.50 5.57
N ILE A 144 2.21 -12.86 5.96
CA ILE A 144 1.38 -12.05 5.08
C ILE A 144 1.19 -10.69 5.73
N THR A 145 1.76 -9.65 5.11
CA THR A 145 1.58 -8.28 5.58
C THR A 145 0.20 -7.74 5.17
N ILE A 146 -0.58 -7.25 6.15
CA ILE A 146 -1.91 -6.66 5.92
C ILE A 146 -1.92 -5.16 6.26
N ASN A 147 -2.58 -4.37 5.40
CA ASN A 147 -2.39 -2.91 5.33
C ASN A 147 -3.62 -2.06 5.68
N ASN A 148 -4.79 -2.68 5.85
CA ASN A 148 -6.05 -1.99 6.19
C ASN A 148 -6.53 -2.50 7.55
N TYR A 149 -6.97 -1.61 8.44
CA TYR A 149 -7.48 -1.98 9.75
C TYR A 149 -8.77 -1.24 10.06
N ASN A 150 -9.80 -2.00 10.42
CA ASN A 150 -10.83 -1.61 11.36
C ASN A 150 -10.63 -2.50 12.59
N HIS A 151 -11.07 -2.06 13.77
CA HIS A 151 -10.58 -2.53 15.07
C HIS A 151 -10.96 -3.96 15.51
N GLU A 152 -11.38 -4.84 14.61
CA GLU A 152 -11.99 -6.12 14.98
C GLU A 152 -11.07 -7.33 14.74
N VAL A 153 -11.06 -8.25 15.69
CA VAL A 153 -10.14 -9.40 15.71
C VAL A 153 -10.55 -10.48 14.69
N ASP A 154 -11.83 -10.56 14.33
CA ASP A 154 -12.34 -11.45 13.28
C ASP A 154 -12.13 -10.90 11.86
N ASP A 155 -11.92 -9.59 11.74
CA ASP A 155 -11.53 -8.92 10.51
C ASP A 155 -10.08 -9.28 10.09
N ILE A 156 -9.18 -9.57 11.04
CA ILE A 156 -7.79 -9.98 10.71
C ILE A 156 -7.76 -11.29 9.92
N TYR A 157 -8.57 -12.29 10.32
CA TYR A 157 -8.63 -13.56 9.60
C TYR A 157 -9.17 -13.36 8.18
N GLN A 158 -10.26 -12.60 8.03
CA GLN A 158 -10.83 -12.30 6.72
C GLN A 158 -9.83 -11.56 5.82
N LYS A 159 -9.09 -10.60 6.37
CA LYS A 159 -8.06 -9.85 5.65
C LYS A 159 -6.87 -10.68 5.21
N VAL A 160 -6.48 -11.69 5.99
CA VAL A 160 -5.30 -12.51 5.69
C VAL A 160 -5.63 -13.74 4.87
N ARG A 161 -6.89 -14.18 4.82
CA ARG A 161 -7.25 -15.47 4.21
C ARG A 161 -7.49 -15.43 2.69
N PHE A 162 -7.59 -14.25 2.09
CA PHE A 162 -8.05 -14.12 0.70
C PHE A 162 -7.08 -13.35 -0.20
N SER A 163 -6.92 -13.85 -1.44
CA SER A 163 -6.33 -13.17 -2.60
C SER A 163 -4.82 -12.84 -2.54
N TRP A 164 -3.98 -13.86 -2.43
CA TRP A 164 -2.52 -13.73 -2.45
C TRP A 164 -1.88 -14.31 -3.70
N LYS A 165 -0.86 -13.61 -4.22
CA LYS A 165 -0.01 -14.12 -5.31
C LYS A 165 1.04 -15.07 -4.73
N LEU A 166 0.69 -16.36 -4.68
CA LEU A 166 1.56 -17.43 -4.16
C LEU A 166 1.33 -18.77 -4.88
N SER A 167 2.28 -19.69 -4.74
CA SER A 167 2.16 -21.05 -5.27
C SER A 167 1.49 -21.97 -4.25
N ILE A 168 0.35 -22.58 -4.60
CA ILE A 168 -0.35 -23.57 -3.76
C ILE A 168 0.60 -24.69 -3.31
N LYS A 169 1.46 -25.19 -4.22
CA LYS A 169 2.42 -26.27 -3.92
C LYS A 169 3.41 -25.87 -2.81
N ARG A 170 3.82 -24.60 -2.77
CA ARG A 170 4.69 -24.09 -1.70
C ARG A 170 3.90 -23.79 -0.43
N ALA A 171 2.70 -23.21 -0.58
CA ALA A 171 1.81 -22.87 0.53
C ALA A 171 1.46 -24.09 1.39
N ARG A 172 1.15 -25.23 0.75
CA ARG A 172 0.85 -26.51 1.41
C ARG A 172 1.97 -27.07 2.29
N LYS A 173 3.20 -26.57 2.18
CA LYS A 173 4.32 -26.96 3.05
C LYS A 173 4.38 -26.17 4.36
N SER A 174 3.55 -25.14 4.50
CA SER A 174 3.55 -24.26 5.66
C SER A 174 2.53 -24.76 6.68
N GLU A 175 2.95 -24.82 7.93
CA GLU A 175 2.15 -25.25 9.07
C GLU A 175 1.25 -24.11 9.58
N TYR A 176 1.71 -22.87 9.44
CA TYR A 176 0.99 -21.69 9.92
C TYR A 176 1.08 -20.51 8.96
N VAL A 177 0.10 -19.62 9.06
CA VAL A 177 0.07 -18.31 8.42
C VAL A 177 0.11 -17.23 9.51
N LEU A 178 1.05 -16.29 9.39
CA LEU A 178 1.20 -15.14 10.26
C LEU A 178 0.66 -13.90 9.57
N ALA A 179 -0.34 -13.26 10.17
CA ALA A 179 -0.74 -11.91 9.78
C ALA A 179 0.21 -10.91 10.41
N VAL A 180 0.86 -10.09 9.59
CA VAL A 180 1.85 -9.11 10.01
C VAL A 180 1.35 -7.71 9.68
N LYS A 181 1.53 -6.76 10.60
CA LYS A 181 1.27 -5.34 10.35
C LYS A 181 2.37 -4.53 11.00
N ASN A 182 2.93 -3.56 10.27
CA ASN A 182 3.97 -2.67 10.78
C ASN A 182 5.21 -3.40 11.34
N GLY A 183 5.46 -4.63 10.86
CA GLY A 183 6.51 -5.51 11.35
C GLY A 183 6.16 -6.34 12.60
N ILE A 184 4.94 -6.23 13.13
CA ILE A 184 4.44 -6.97 14.29
C ILE A 184 3.46 -8.06 13.86
N ILE A 185 3.57 -9.24 14.46
CA ILE A 185 2.65 -10.36 14.25
C ILE A 185 1.36 -10.11 15.03
N ILE A 186 0.25 -9.96 14.32
CA ILE A 186 -1.07 -9.64 14.90
C ILE A 186 -2.09 -10.77 14.75
N GLY A 187 -1.74 -11.85 14.03
CA GLY A 187 -2.58 -13.03 13.88
C GLY A 187 -1.76 -14.28 13.56
N VAL A 188 -2.21 -15.43 14.05
CA VAL A 188 -1.58 -16.74 13.84
C VAL A 188 -2.67 -17.74 13.50
N PHE A 189 -2.59 -18.30 12.31
CA PHE A 189 -3.63 -19.17 11.75
C PHE A 189 -3.05 -20.47 11.25
N LYS A 190 -3.84 -21.55 11.37
CA LYS A 190 -3.54 -22.85 10.80
C LYS A 190 -4.32 -23.00 9.49
N PRO A 191 -3.67 -23.01 8.32
CA PRO A 191 -4.34 -23.27 7.07
C PRO A 191 -4.76 -24.74 7.01
N LEU A 192 -6.04 -25.01 6.81
CA LEU A 192 -6.59 -26.36 6.62
C LEU A 192 -6.64 -26.71 5.13
N GLU A 193 -6.98 -25.73 4.29
CA GLU A 193 -7.09 -25.91 2.85
C GLU A 193 -6.67 -24.65 2.09
N TRP A 194 -6.02 -24.85 0.94
CA TRP A 194 -5.64 -23.76 0.02
C TRP A 194 -6.47 -23.87 -1.26
N ARG A 195 -7.12 -22.77 -1.64
CA ARG A 195 -8.04 -22.69 -2.78
C ARG A 195 -7.79 -21.44 -3.62
N GLU A 196 -8.21 -21.48 -4.87
CA GLU A 196 -8.20 -20.31 -5.75
C GLU A 196 -9.17 -19.24 -5.23
N ALA A 197 -8.80 -17.97 -5.37
CA ALA A 197 -9.56 -16.82 -4.90
C ALA A 197 -10.78 -16.51 -5.80
N THR A 198 -11.65 -17.49 -5.96
CA THR A 198 -12.90 -17.43 -6.74
C THR A 198 -14.11 -17.23 -5.85
N ARG A 199 -15.22 -16.73 -6.42
CA ARG A 199 -16.48 -16.54 -5.68
C ARG A 199 -17.07 -17.85 -5.14
N GLU A 200 -16.83 -18.96 -5.83
CA GLU A 200 -17.26 -20.30 -5.40
C GLU A 200 -16.51 -20.75 -4.13
N ASN A 201 -15.20 -20.52 -4.08
CA ASN A 201 -14.36 -20.94 -2.97
C ASN A 201 -14.45 -19.99 -1.75
N PHE A 202 -14.74 -18.72 -2.01
CA PHE A 202 -14.78 -17.65 -1.00
C PHE A 202 -16.02 -16.77 -1.19
N PRO A 203 -17.23 -17.28 -0.91
CA PRO A 203 -18.49 -16.58 -1.17
C PRO A 203 -18.69 -15.33 -0.31
N ASP A 204 -17.95 -15.21 0.80
CA ASP A 204 -17.97 -14.06 1.70
C ASP A 204 -17.32 -12.80 1.08
N PHE A 205 -16.68 -12.91 -0.08
CA PHE A 205 -16.02 -11.81 -0.78
C PHE A 205 -16.81 -11.44 -2.04
N ASP A 206 -17.13 -10.16 -2.19
CA ASP A 206 -17.95 -9.64 -3.30
C ASP A 206 -17.24 -9.66 -4.67
N HIS A 207 -16.01 -10.17 -4.72
CA HIS A 207 -15.18 -10.20 -5.93
C HIS A 207 -14.28 -11.44 -5.94
N GLU A 208 -13.90 -11.85 -7.14
CA GLU A 208 -12.87 -12.86 -7.38
C GLU A 208 -11.62 -12.22 -7.95
N VAL A 209 -10.46 -12.83 -7.70
CA VAL A 209 -9.20 -12.35 -8.23
C VAL A 209 -8.47 -13.52 -8.91
N PRO A 210 -8.56 -13.62 -10.24
CA PRO A 210 -7.88 -14.66 -11.01
C PRO A 210 -6.39 -14.75 -10.67
N ASP A 211 -5.83 -15.95 -10.75
CA ASP A 211 -4.42 -16.27 -10.45
C ASP A 211 -3.96 -16.01 -9.00
N ARG A 212 -4.90 -15.78 -8.08
CA ARG A 212 -4.61 -15.62 -6.66
C ARG A 212 -5.21 -16.74 -5.83
N VAL A 213 -4.61 -16.92 -4.66
CA VAL A 213 -4.88 -18.05 -3.77
C VAL A 213 -5.27 -17.53 -2.41
N GLY A 214 -6.29 -18.12 -1.81
CA GLY A 214 -6.64 -17.96 -0.41
C GLY A 214 -6.51 -19.26 0.36
N PHE A 215 -6.80 -19.20 1.66
CA PHE A 215 -6.91 -20.39 2.50
C PHE A 215 -8.18 -20.38 3.34
N VAL A 216 -8.66 -21.58 3.65
CA VAL A 216 -9.64 -21.83 4.70
C VAL A 216 -8.85 -22.41 5.87
N GLY A 217 -9.01 -21.84 7.04
CA GLY A 217 -8.28 -22.22 8.23
C GLY A 217 -8.94 -21.74 9.50
N GLU A 218 -8.22 -21.92 10.60
CA GLU A 218 -8.66 -21.57 11.94
C GLU A 218 -7.55 -20.82 12.68
N ARG A 219 -7.87 -20.21 13.81
CA ARG A 219 -6.84 -19.68 14.71
C ARG A 219 -5.98 -20.85 15.20
N ALA A 220 -4.67 -20.64 15.25
CA ALA A 220 -3.78 -21.64 15.82
C ALA A 220 -4.10 -21.88 17.31
N SER A 221 -3.61 -22.97 17.89
CA SER A 221 -3.81 -23.22 19.32
C SER A 221 -3.19 -22.10 20.18
N LYS A 222 -3.64 -21.96 21.44
CA LYS A 222 -3.13 -20.90 22.34
C LYS A 222 -1.63 -21.00 22.55
N GLU A 223 -1.10 -22.22 22.61
CA GLU A 223 0.32 -22.49 22.77
C GLU A 223 1.13 -21.90 21.61
N VAL A 224 0.66 -22.10 20.37
CA VAL A 224 1.32 -21.58 19.17
C VAL A 224 1.13 -20.08 19.05
N GLN A 225 -0.05 -19.56 19.38
CA GLN A 225 -0.31 -18.12 19.40
C GLN A 225 0.66 -17.39 20.36
N ASN A 226 0.87 -17.91 21.57
CA ASN A 226 1.77 -17.34 22.57
C ASN A 226 3.24 -17.31 22.11
N LEU A 227 3.64 -18.16 21.17
CA LEU A 227 4.99 -18.14 20.63
C LEU A 227 5.25 -16.93 19.73
N TYR A 228 4.22 -16.38 19.09
CA TYR A 228 4.38 -15.49 17.94
C TYR A 228 3.60 -14.18 18.01
N LEU A 229 2.42 -14.15 18.62
CA LEU A 229 1.61 -12.92 18.70
C LEU A 229 2.38 -11.80 19.40
N ARG A 230 2.20 -10.57 18.89
CA ARG A 230 2.81 -9.33 19.38
C ARG A 230 4.35 -9.32 19.36
N LYS A 231 4.96 -10.29 18.69
CA LYS A 231 6.41 -10.30 18.43
C LYS A 231 6.74 -9.62 17.11
N ARG A 232 7.93 -9.05 17.06
CA ARG A 232 8.49 -8.42 15.87
C ARG A 232 9.03 -9.46 14.90
N VAL A 233 8.70 -9.31 13.63
CA VAL A 233 9.30 -10.12 12.56
C VAL A 233 10.80 -9.76 12.44
N PRO A 234 11.72 -10.74 12.46
CA PRO A 234 13.15 -10.47 12.31
C PRO A 234 13.47 -9.76 11.00
N LYS A 235 14.46 -8.85 11.02
CA LYS A 235 14.82 -7.99 9.88
C LYS A 235 15.13 -8.77 8.59
N GLY A 236 15.62 -10.00 8.68
CA GLY A 236 15.91 -10.87 7.53
C GLY A 236 14.68 -11.22 6.69
N PHE A 237 13.48 -11.20 7.29
CA PHE A 237 12.21 -11.50 6.60
C PHE A 237 11.46 -10.24 6.14
N SER A 238 11.85 -9.07 6.64
CA SER A 238 11.35 -7.76 6.20
C SER A 238 12.21 -7.22 5.04
N LYS A 239 12.03 -7.76 3.82
CA LYS A 239 12.70 -7.18 2.64
C LYS A 239 12.02 -5.88 2.24
N LYS A 240 12.76 -4.78 2.37
CA LYS A 240 12.42 -3.43 1.91
C LYS A 240 12.01 -3.44 0.43
N GLY A 241 10.85 -2.86 0.12
CA GLY A 241 10.46 -2.51 -1.26
C GLY A 241 9.97 -3.64 -2.15
N SER A 242 9.69 -4.84 -1.64
CA SER A 242 9.09 -5.90 -2.45
C SER A 242 7.57 -5.77 -2.48
N ALA A 243 7.02 -5.63 -3.70
CA ALA A 243 5.60 -5.45 -3.95
C ALA A 243 4.72 -6.65 -3.55
N ASN A 244 5.31 -7.83 -3.29
CA ASN A 244 4.56 -9.01 -2.83
C ASN A 244 4.56 -9.04 -1.28
N PRO A 245 3.40 -8.95 -0.62
CA PRO A 245 3.27 -8.97 0.84
C PRO A 245 3.50 -10.35 1.47
N VAL A 246 3.66 -11.41 0.65
CA VAL A 246 3.85 -12.79 1.11
C VAL A 246 5.33 -13.14 1.26
N ARG A 247 5.68 -13.75 2.40
CA ARG A 247 7.01 -14.32 2.71
C ARG A 247 6.89 -15.71 3.29
N TYR A 248 7.98 -16.46 3.21
CA TYR A 248 8.09 -17.79 3.80
C TYR A 248 9.28 -17.78 4.76
N THR A 249 9.13 -18.43 5.91
CA THR A 249 10.23 -18.71 6.84
C THR A 249 11.05 -19.89 6.35
#